data_AF-A0A7S3T5H7-F1
#
_entry.id   AF-A0A7S3T5H7-F1
#
_cell.length_a   1.000
_cell.length_b   1.000
_cell.length_c   1.000
_cell.angle_alpha   90.00
_cell.angle_beta   90.00
_cell.angle_gamma   90.00
#
_symmetry.space_group_name_H-M   'P 1'
#
loop_
_entity.id
_entity.type
_entity.pdbx_description
1 polymer ?
#
loop_
_entity_poly.entity_id
_entity_poly.type
_entity_poly.pdbx_seq_one_letter_code
_entity_poly.pdbx_strand_id
1 'polypeptide(L)'
;SAFRLQLSGIVLGPLAATQAASGWQAALTDHPRRSFASLRRGAFAAPQLKDWYWLCDRSLPWARPLGAAGDPLPRDAAWLVSPGCACCYEYAARSWSPS
;
A
#
# COMPACT_ATOMS: atom_id res chain seq x y z
N SER A 1 -17.73 24.93 27.40
CA SER A 1 -18.76 23.90 27.18
C SER A 1 -18.32 23.02 26.02
N ALA A 2 -17.94 21.77 26.29
CA ALA A 2 -17.33 20.87 25.29
C ALA A 2 -18.38 19.85 24.83
N PHE A 3 -18.67 19.85 23.53
CA PHE A 3 -19.62 18.91 22.92
C PHE A 3 -18.90 17.58 22.67
N ARG A 4 -19.21 16.56 23.48
CA ARG A 4 -18.71 15.19 23.32
C ARG A 4 -19.71 14.44 22.46
N LEU A 5 -19.43 14.30 21.17
CA LEU A 5 -20.22 13.41 20.30
C LEU A 5 -19.88 11.96 20.66
N GLN A 6 -20.83 11.30 21.30
CA GLN A 6 -20.78 9.90 21.66
C GLN A 6 -21.22 9.08 20.43
N LEU A 7 -20.27 8.53 19.68
CA LEU A 7 -20.54 7.64 18.55
C LEU A 7 -20.85 6.23 19.08
N SER A 8 -22.10 6.00 19.47
CA SER A 8 -22.61 4.66 19.75
C SER A 8 -22.91 3.93 18.43
N GLY A 9 -22.13 2.89 18.12
CA GLY A 9 -22.47 1.98 17.01
C GLY A 9 -21.30 1.34 16.25
N ILE A 10 -20.04 1.65 16.59
CA ILE A 10 -18.89 1.02 15.91
C ILE A 10 -18.60 -0.33 16.58
N VAL A 11 -18.92 -1.43 15.89
CA VAL A 11 -18.41 -2.76 16.23
C VAL A 11 -16.89 -2.73 16.05
N LEU A 12 -16.16 -2.94 17.14
CA LEU A 12 -14.69 -2.94 17.16
C LEU A 12 -14.15 -4.18 16.45
N GLY A 13 -13.86 -4.05 15.15
CA GLY A 13 -13.04 -5.02 14.44
C GLY A 13 -11.58 -4.95 14.90
N PRO A 14 -10.81 -6.05 14.82
CA PRO A 14 -9.40 -6.12 15.24
C PRO A 14 -8.44 -5.27 14.38
N LEU A 15 -8.95 -4.59 13.35
CA LEU A 15 -8.19 -3.76 12.44
C LEU A 15 -8.62 -2.28 12.59
N ALA A 16 -7.96 -1.60 13.52
CA ALA A 16 -7.69 -0.15 13.46
C ALA A 16 -8.87 0.85 13.54
N ALA A 17 -9.74 0.79 14.55
CA ALA A 17 -10.66 1.89 14.85
C ALA A 17 -10.29 2.73 16.09
N THR A 18 -9.63 2.15 17.10
CA THR A 18 -9.52 2.78 18.44
C THR A 18 -8.11 3.05 18.92
N GLN A 19 -7.09 2.59 18.21
CA GLN A 19 -5.70 2.83 18.60
C GLN A 19 -4.96 3.51 17.46
N ALA A 20 -4.62 4.79 17.67
CA ALA A 20 -3.65 5.44 16.83
C ALA A 20 -2.35 4.63 16.91
N ALA A 21 -1.94 4.03 15.80
CA ALA A 21 -0.68 3.33 15.74
C ALA A 21 0.45 4.31 16.09
N SER A 22 1.32 3.93 17.03
CA SER A 22 2.38 4.82 17.52
C SER A 22 3.21 5.39 16.37
N GLY A 23 3.42 6.71 16.37
CA GLY A 23 4.18 7.43 15.34
C GLY A 23 3.41 7.76 14.05
N TRP A 24 2.16 7.31 13.88
CA TRP A 24 1.31 7.68 12.75
C TRP A 24 0.48 8.92 13.08
N GLN A 25 0.35 9.83 12.10
CA GLN A 25 -0.46 11.03 12.18
C GLN A 25 -1.49 11.01 11.04
N ALA A 26 -2.77 11.17 11.36
CA ALA A 26 -3.81 11.32 10.34
C ALA A 26 -3.55 12.61 9.53
N ALA A 27 -3.35 12.47 8.23
CA ALA A 27 -3.11 13.59 7.31
C ALA A 27 -4.39 14.01 6.57
N LEU A 28 -5.31 13.07 6.35
CA LEU A 28 -6.62 13.30 5.75
C LEU A 28 -7.65 12.36 6.38
N THR A 29 -8.79 12.91 6.79
CA THR A 29 -9.96 12.15 7.23
C THR A 29 -11.22 12.79 6.64
N ASP A 30 -11.68 12.29 5.50
CA ASP A 30 -12.86 12.75 4.76
C ASP A 30 -13.90 11.61 4.71
N HIS A 31 -14.77 11.57 5.73
CA HIS A 31 -15.79 10.54 5.85
C HIS A 31 -16.82 10.53 4.70
N PRO A 32 -17.38 11.68 4.26
CA PRO A 32 -18.32 11.69 3.13
C PRO A 32 -17.75 11.06 1.86
N ARG A 33 -16.47 11.30 1.56
CA ARG A 33 -15.80 10.72 0.38
C ARG A 33 -15.12 9.37 0.67
N ARG A 34 -15.14 8.92 1.92
CA ARG A 34 -14.41 7.74 2.40
C ARG A 34 -12.92 7.79 2.03
N SER A 35 -12.32 8.96 2.18
CA SER A 35 -10.91 9.20 1.86
C SER A 35 -10.10 9.43 3.12
N PHE A 36 -9.06 8.62 3.31
CA PHE A 36 -8.25 8.63 4.53
C PHE A 36 -6.78 8.51 4.16
N ALA A 37 -5.91 9.29 4.83
CA ALA A 37 -4.47 9.20 4.68
C ALA A 37 -3.79 9.39 6.03
N SER A 38 -2.68 8.67 6.26
CA SER A 38 -1.86 8.80 7.46
C SER A 38 -0.37 8.84 7.10
N LEU A 39 0.41 9.57 7.89
CA LEU A 39 1.84 9.74 7.71
C LEU A 39 2.59 9.29 8.95
N ARG A 40 3.63 8.47 8.77
CA ARG A 40 4.63 8.18 9.78
C ARG A 40 5.95 8.78 9.37
N ARG A 41 6.44 9.76 10.14
CA ARG A 41 7.74 10.38 9.91
C ARG A 41 8.85 9.51 10.52
N GLY A 42 10.02 9.54 9.90
CA GLY A 42 11.21 8.86 10.42
C GLY A 42 11.06 7.33 10.52
N ALA A 43 10.17 6.72 9.72
CA ALA A 43 10.07 5.26 9.67
C ALA A 43 11.36 4.60 9.15
N PHE A 44 12.10 5.33 8.30
CA PHE A 44 13.36 4.92 7.70
C PHE A 44 14.33 6.10 7.65
N ALA A 45 15.63 5.82 7.65
CA ALA A 45 16.66 6.84 7.49
C ALA A 45 16.74 7.34 6.04
N ALA A 46 17.08 8.61 5.84
CA ALA A 46 17.19 9.18 4.49
C ALA A 46 18.17 8.45 3.56
N PRO A 47 19.36 8.00 4.02
CA PRO A 47 20.26 7.18 3.20
C PRO A 47 19.62 5.87 2.76
N GLN A 48 18.94 5.17 3.67
CA GLN A 48 18.24 3.92 3.38
C GLN A 48 17.15 4.10 2.32
N LEU A 49 16.36 5.18 2.40
CA LEU A 49 15.36 5.50 1.38
C LEU A 49 16.00 5.76 0.01
N LYS A 50 17.14 6.45 -0.02
CA LYS A 50 17.89 6.72 -1.25
C LYS A 50 18.42 5.42 -1.88
N ASP A 51 18.96 4.52 -1.06
CA ASP A 51 19.49 3.24 -1.54
C ASP A 51 18.39 2.35 -2.08
N TRP A 52 17.26 2.25 -1.37
CA TRP A 52 16.09 1.51 -1.85
C TRP A 52 15.49 2.09 -3.12
N TYR A 53 15.46 3.42 -3.24
CA TYR A 53 15.04 4.06 -4.47
C TYR A 53 15.90 3.62 -5.67
N TRP A 54 17.24 3.65 -5.53
CA TRP A 54 18.13 3.22 -6.62
C TRP A 54 18.12 1.71 -6.87
N LEU A 55 17.91 0.90 -5.83
CA LEU A 55 17.69 -0.53 -5.99
C LEU A 55 16.44 -0.78 -6.83
N CYS A 56 15.33 -0.13 -6.48
CA CYS A 56 14.09 -0.18 -7.25
C CYS A 56 14.33 0.27 -8.69
N ASP A 57 14.88 1.47 -8.90
CA ASP A 57 15.09 2.08 -10.21
C ASP A 57 15.98 1.25 -11.14
N ARG A 58 17.06 0.67 -10.63
CA ARG A 58 18.13 0.09 -11.48
C ARG A 58 18.22 -1.42 -11.48
N SER A 59 17.68 -2.09 -10.46
CA SER A 59 17.94 -3.52 -10.22
C SER A 59 16.71 -4.41 -10.35
N LEU A 60 15.51 -3.84 -10.25
CA LEU A 60 14.29 -4.64 -10.36
C LEU A 60 13.91 -4.89 -11.82
N PRO A 61 13.35 -6.07 -12.15
CA PRO A 61 12.94 -6.44 -13.49
C PRO A 61 11.60 -5.78 -13.85
N TRP A 62 11.59 -4.45 -13.97
CA TRP A 62 10.40 -3.71 -14.40
C TRP A 62 10.01 -4.11 -15.81
N ALA A 63 8.75 -4.47 -16.00
CA ALA A 63 8.16 -4.73 -17.30
C ALA A 63 6.81 -4.03 -17.43
N ARG A 64 6.38 -3.77 -18.67
CA ARG A 64 5.06 -3.21 -18.96
C ARG A 64 4.13 -4.27 -19.55
N PRO A 65 3.57 -5.15 -18.73
CA PRO A 65 2.91 -6.32 -19.27
C PRO A 65 1.53 -6.03 -19.88
N LEU A 66 1.05 -7.04 -20.60
CA LEU A 66 -0.32 -7.25 -21.06
C LEU A 66 -1.36 -6.85 -20.00
N GLY A 67 -2.37 -6.05 -20.34
CA GLY A 67 -3.65 -5.98 -19.61
C GLY A 67 -4.60 -7.07 -20.08
N ALA A 68 -5.76 -7.21 -19.42
CA ALA A 68 -6.77 -8.23 -19.78
C ALA A 68 -7.30 -8.07 -21.21
N ALA A 69 -7.41 -6.82 -21.68
CA ALA A 69 -7.82 -6.50 -23.05
C ALA A 69 -6.69 -6.60 -24.09
N GLY A 70 -5.49 -7.02 -23.70
CA GLY A 70 -4.31 -7.08 -24.57
C GLY A 70 -3.52 -5.76 -24.64
N ASP A 71 -4.07 -4.65 -24.15
CA ASP A 71 -3.35 -3.37 -24.08
C ASP A 71 -2.30 -3.37 -22.97
N PRO A 72 -1.12 -2.76 -23.16
CA PRO A 72 -0.12 -2.61 -22.09
C PRO A 72 -0.70 -1.87 -20.88
N LEU A 73 -0.36 -2.31 -19.67
CA LEU A 73 -0.71 -1.58 -18.45
C LEU A 73 -0.24 -0.13 -18.52
N PRO A 74 -0.88 0.84 -17.84
CA PRO A 74 -0.47 2.25 -17.91
C PRO A 74 0.88 2.54 -17.22
N ARG A 75 1.50 1.55 -16.59
CA ARG A 75 2.74 1.66 -15.82
C ARG A 75 3.53 0.36 -15.86
N ASP A 76 4.83 0.47 -15.62
CA ASP A 76 5.69 -0.69 -15.39
C ASP A 76 5.37 -1.33 -14.04
N ALA A 77 5.58 -2.63 -13.96
CA ALA A 77 5.36 -3.44 -12.78
C ALA A 77 6.45 -4.51 -12.68
N ALA A 78 6.79 -4.87 -11.44
CA ALA A 78 7.65 -6.00 -11.11
C ALA A 78 6.94 -6.83 -10.02
N TRP A 79 7.06 -8.15 -10.11
CA TRP A 79 6.54 -9.07 -9.10
C TRP A 79 7.70 -9.80 -8.44
N LEU A 80 7.90 -9.54 -7.15
CA LEU A 80 9.01 -10.10 -6.38
C LEU A 80 8.47 -11.15 -5.40
N VAL A 81 9.06 -12.34 -5.44
CA VAL A 81 8.73 -13.42 -4.52
C VAL A 81 9.96 -13.87 -3.75
N SER A 82 9.75 -14.58 -2.64
CA SER A 82 10.86 -15.25 -1.96
C SER A 82 11.47 -16.33 -2.87
N PRO A 83 12.78 -16.60 -2.79
CA PRO A 83 13.42 -17.64 -3.59
C PRO A 83 12.70 -19.00 -3.46
N GLY A 84 12.44 -19.66 -4.59
CA GLY A 84 11.74 -20.94 -4.66
C GLY A 84 10.20 -20.87 -4.56
N CYS A 85 9.62 -19.67 -4.43
CA CYS A 85 8.18 -19.49 -4.45
C CYS A 85 7.60 -19.71 -5.86
N ALA A 86 6.59 -20.57 -5.95
CA ALA A 86 5.86 -20.85 -7.19
C ALA A 86 4.49 -20.13 -7.25
N CYS A 87 4.18 -19.26 -6.28
CA CYS A 87 2.87 -18.63 -6.17
C CYS A 87 2.66 -17.58 -7.26
N CYS A 88 1.55 -17.69 -7.97
CA CYS A 88 1.11 -16.63 -8.87
C CYS A 88 0.45 -15.49 -8.08
N TYR A 89 0.65 -14.26 -8.56
CA TYR A 89 -0.11 -13.11 -8.11
C TYR A 89 -1.38 -12.98 -8.93
N GLU A 90 -2.53 -12.83 -8.27
CA GLU A 90 -3.79 -12.61 -8.94
C GLU A 90 -4.32 -11.21 -8.70
N TYR A 91 -4.55 -10.46 -9.77
CA TYR A 91 -5.12 -9.13 -9.72
C TYR A 91 -5.94 -8.86 -10.98
N ALA A 92 -7.14 -8.31 -10.79
CA ALA A 92 -8.06 -7.95 -11.87
C ALA A 92 -8.27 -9.10 -12.90
N ALA A 93 -8.56 -10.30 -12.38
CA ALA A 93 -8.78 -11.52 -13.18
C ALA A 93 -7.58 -11.96 -14.04
N ARG A 94 -6.36 -11.56 -13.65
CA ARG A 94 -5.11 -12.00 -14.28
C ARG A 94 -4.19 -12.67 -13.27
N SER A 95 -3.54 -13.74 -13.72
CA SER A 95 -2.51 -14.44 -12.97
C SER A 95 -1.12 -14.07 -13.51
N TRP A 96 -0.20 -13.77 -12.61
CA TRP A 96 1.19 -13.41 -12.91
C TRP A 96 2.10 -14.48 -12.31
N SER A 97 2.83 -15.21 -13.15
CA SER A 97 3.82 -16.18 -12.69
C SER A 97 4.95 -15.50 -11.92
N PRO A 98 5.52 -16.17 -10.91
CA PRO A 98 6.73 -15.68 -10.24
C PRO A 98 7.89 -15.53 -11.25
N SER A 99 8.74 -14.52 -11.02
CA SER A 99 9.97 -14.29 -11.79
C SER A 99 11.18 -14.99 -11.17
#